data_AF-A0A9D5GV82-F1
#
_entry.id   AF-A0A9D5GV82-F1
#
_cell.length_a   1.000
_cell.length_b   1.000
_cell.length_c   1.000
_cell.angle_alpha   90.00
_cell.angle_beta   90.00
_cell.angle_gamma   90.00
#
_symmetry.space_group_name_H-M   'P 1'
#
loop_
_entity.id
_entity.type
_entity.pdbx_description
1 polymer ?
#
loop_
_entity_poly.entity_id
_entity_poly.type
_entity_poly.pdbx_seq_one_letter_code
_entity_poly.pdbx_strand_id
1 'polypeptide(L)'
;MPPIQCLFLNVEPTADVRLRFKSNGEDYPPHIPNHITKVLELHFVRWELQGLNSFYNDPYHFSLDVRGTIHPERRGKRSWLKNQMEMKISFIVSPAMVFVPEHVLQDALELVFQTMWNEMKKEFHGKLLADYNSFKRYNSKKKNSI
;
A
#
# COMPACT_ATOMS: atom_id res chain seq x y z
N MET A 1 -34.42 -4.56 -25.06
CA MET A 1 -33.11 -3.99 -24.67
C MET A 1 -32.48 -4.95 -23.67
N PRO A 2 -31.21 -5.34 -23.80
CA PRO A 2 -30.55 -6.08 -22.73
C PRO A 2 -30.51 -5.20 -21.47
N PRO A 3 -30.70 -5.77 -20.26
CA PRO A 3 -30.62 -4.99 -19.03
C PRO A 3 -29.19 -4.45 -18.89
N ILE A 4 -29.06 -3.12 -18.79
CA ILE A 4 -27.81 -2.48 -18.42
C ILE A 4 -27.59 -2.77 -16.94
N GLN A 5 -26.60 -3.60 -16.63
CA GLN A 5 -26.18 -3.85 -15.25
C GLN A 5 -25.03 -2.89 -14.94
N CYS A 6 -25.32 -1.87 -14.12
CA CYS A 6 -24.30 -0.94 -13.63
C CYS A 6 -23.89 -1.36 -12.21
N LEU A 7 -22.59 -1.50 -12.01
CA LEU A 7 -22.00 -1.77 -10.71
C LEU A 7 -21.26 -0.51 -10.23
N PHE A 8 -21.68 0.03 -9.09
CA PHE A 8 -21.05 1.21 -8.49
C PHE A 8 -20.39 0.81 -7.17
N LEU A 9 -19.06 0.94 -7.11
CA LEU A 9 -18.27 0.61 -5.93
C LEU A 9 -17.60 1.85 -5.40
N ASN A 10 -17.78 2.10 -4.11
CA ASN A 10 -16.98 3.06 -3.37
C ASN A 10 -16.26 2.30 -2.27
N VAL A 11 -14.94 2.47 -2.17
CA VAL A 11 -14.11 1.64 -1.30
C VAL A 11 -13.16 2.52 -0.49
N GLU A 12 -13.16 2.33 0.83
CA GLU A 12 -12.35 3.11 1.77
C GLU A 12 -11.42 2.17 2.56
N PRO A 13 -10.13 2.08 2.18
CA PRO A 13 -9.17 1.23 2.86
C PRO A 13 -8.59 1.91 4.12
N THR A 14 -8.52 1.14 5.21
CA THR A 14 -7.78 1.50 6.44
C THR A 14 -6.77 0.40 6.76
N ALA A 15 -5.58 0.74 7.27
CA ALA A 15 -4.55 -0.25 7.59
C ALA A 15 -3.67 0.12 8.78
N ASP A 16 -3.35 -0.89 9.59
CA ASP A 16 -2.28 -0.84 10.58
C ASP A 16 -0.97 -1.27 9.92
N VAL A 17 0.04 -0.40 10.00
CA VAL A 17 1.33 -0.61 9.36
C VAL A 17 2.41 -0.86 10.40
N ARG A 18 3.09 -2.01 10.29
CA ARG A 18 4.32 -2.28 11.02
C ARG A 18 5.51 -1.78 10.23
N LEU A 19 6.34 -0.99 10.89
CA LEU A 19 7.60 -0.49 10.36
C LEU A 19 8.76 -1.24 11.02
N ARG A 20 9.71 -1.73 10.21
CA ARG A 20 10.97 -2.33 10.69
C ARG A 20 12.13 -1.59 10.09
N PHE A 21 13.00 -1.08 10.94
CA PHE A 21 14.22 -0.42 10.52
C PHE A 21 15.38 -1.41 10.55
N LYS A 22 16.05 -1.58 9.42
CA LYS A 22 17.27 -2.37 9.29
C LYS A 22 18.44 -1.46 8.95
N SER A 23 19.60 -1.77 9.54
CA SER A 23 20.88 -1.09 9.32
C SER A 23 22.00 -2.11 9.13
N ASN A 24 23.15 -1.66 8.65
CA ASN A 24 24.38 -2.46 8.48
C ASN A 24 24.34 -3.49 7.33
N GLY A 25 23.29 -3.50 6.51
CA GLY A 25 23.22 -4.35 5.32
C GLY A 25 22.91 -5.82 5.59
N GLU A 26 22.71 -6.23 6.84
CA GLU A 26 22.31 -7.59 7.22
C GLU A 26 20.83 -7.82 6.93
N ASP A 27 20.51 -8.98 6.34
CA ASP A 27 19.16 -9.43 5.98
C ASP A 27 18.39 -8.46 5.07
N TYR A 28 19.09 -7.73 4.21
CA TYR A 28 18.45 -6.87 3.23
C TYR A 28 17.84 -7.72 2.10
N PRO A 29 16.64 -7.37 1.63
CA PRO A 29 16.07 -8.01 0.45
C PRO A 29 17.02 -7.96 -0.75
N PRO A 30 17.08 -9.01 -1.60
CA PRO A 30 18.08 -9.13 -2.67
C PRO A 30 18.08 -8.01 -3.71
N HIS A 31 16.95 -7.29 -3.85
CA HIS A 31 16.81 -6.17 -4.79
C HIS A 31 17.43 -4.87 -4.30
N ILE A 32 17.88 -4.81 -3.03
CA ILE A 32 18.48 -3.61 -2.45
C ILE A 32 19.99 -3.63 -2.69
N PRO A 33 20.58 -2.58 -3.31
CA PRO A 33 22.02 -2.51 -3.53
C PRO A 33 22.84 -2.51 -2.23
N ASN A 34 24.02 -3.14 -2.27
CA ASN A 34 24.91 -3.27 -1.10
C ASN A 34 25.42 -1.93 -0.54
N HIS A 35 25.42 -0.84 -1.33
CA HIS A 35 25.84 0.48 -0.85
C HIS A 35 24.81 1.17 0.05
N ILE A 36 23.59 0.62 0.13
CA ILE A 36 22.53 1.14 0.98
C ILE A 36 22.81 0.76 2.42
N THR A 37 22.88 1.75 3.30
CA THR A 37 23.22 1.53 4.72
C THR A 37 22.01 1.40 5.63
N LYS A 38 20.82 1.79 5.15
CA LYS A 38 19.59 1.85 5.93
C LYS A 38 18.38 1.51 5.08
N VAL A 39 17.54 0.62 5.58
CA VAL A 39 16.29 0.19 4.92
C VAL A 39 15.16 0.28 5.94
N LEU A 40 14.04 0.86 5.51
CA LEU A 40 12.78 0.80 6.22
C LEU A 40 11.89 -0.22 5.52
N GLU A 41 11.58 -1.32 6.18
CA GLU A 41 10.58 -2.29 5.74
C GLU A 41 9.21 -1.90 6.29
N LEU A 42 8.20 -2.12 5.48
CA LEU A 42 6.81 -1.84 5.79
C LEU A 42 6.02 -3.12 5.56
N HIS A 43 5.18 -3.45 6.53
CA HIS A 43 4.27 -4.59 6.43
C HIS A 43 2.92 -4.22 7.01
N PHE A 44 1.86 -4.38 6.21
CA PHE A 44 0.50 -4.18 6.69
C PHE A 44 0.13 -5.39 7.55
N VAL A 45 -0.18 -5.15 8.82
CA VAL A 45 -0.47 -6.23 9.78
C VAL A 45 -1.96 -6.43 9.97
N ARG A 46 -2.75 -5.37 9.81
CA ARG A 46 -4.21 -5.39 9.80
C ARG A 46 -4.68 -4.41 8.75
N TRP A 47 -5.83 -4.69 8.16
CA TRP A 47 -6.47 -3.82 7.20
C TRP A 47 -7.97 -4.06 7.23
N GLU A 48 -8.71 -3.02 6.87
CA GLU A 48 -10.15 -3.02 6.73
C GLU A 48 -10.49 -2.35 5.40
N LEU A 49 -11.50 -2.87 4.72
CA LEU A 49 -11.94 -2.36 3.43
C LEU A 49 -13.44 -2.08 3.50
N GLN A 50 -13.80 -0.84 3.76
CA GLN A 50 -15.20 -0.44 3.86
C GLN A 50 -15.79 -0.17 2.48
N GLY A 51 -17.11 -0.34 2.34
CA GLY A 51 -17.85 0.00 1.12
C GLY A 51 -18.08 -1.15 0.13
N LEU A 52 -17.55 -2.35 0.41
CA LEU A 52 -17.86 -3.57 -0.35
C LEU A 52 -19.04 -4.39 0.21
N ASN A 53 -19.78 -3.87 1.20
CA ASN A 53 -20.79 -4.61 1.96
C ASN A 53 -21.85 -5.35 1.10
N SER A 54 -22.10 -4.90 -0.13
CA SER A 54 -22.99 -5.56 -1.10
C SER A 54 -22.48 -6.90 -1.63
N PHE A 55 -21.17 -7.20 -1.55
CA PHE A 55 -20.57 -8.48 -1.94
C PHE A 55 -20.26 -9.42 -0.77
N TYR A 56 -20.33 -8.91 0.47
CA TYR A 56 -19.76 -9.53 1.68
C TYR A 56 -20.82 -10.04 2.66
N ASN A 57 -21.97 -10.52 2.18
CA ASN A 57 -22.94 -11.16 3.06
C ASN A 57 -22.47 -12.54 3.57
N ASP A 58 -21.33 -13.04 3.09
CA ASP A 58 -20.65 -14.24 3.59
C ASP A 58 -19.18 -13.89 3.94
N PRO A 59 -18.57 -14.53 4.95
CA PRO A 59 -17.23 -14.20 5.45
C PRO A 59 -16.09 -14.74 4.56
N TYR A 60 -16.29 -14.83 3.24
CA TYR A 60 -15.27 -15.36 2.35
C TYR A 60 -14.08 -14.39 2.20
N HIS A 61 -12.89 -14.98 2.29
CA HIS A 61 -11.61 -14.36 2.60
C HIS A 61 -11.12 -13.42 1.48
N PHE A 62 -11.50 -12.15 1.55
CA PHE A 62 -10.65 -11.10 0.98
C PHE A 62 -9.39 -11.02 1.86
N SER A 63 -8.22 -11.20 1.25
CA SER A 63 -6.92 -11.11 1.90
C SER A 63 -6.06 -10.11 1.18
N LEU A 64 -5.60 -9.10 1.90
CA LEU A 64 -4.63 -8.13 1.45
C LEU A 64 -3.30 -8.35 2.21
N ASP A 65 -2.21 -8.59 1.49
CA ASP A 65 -0.85 -8.53 2.02
C ASP A 65 -0.11 -7.41 1.28
N VAL A 66 0.37 -6.43 2.04
CA VAL A 66 1.15 -5.32 1.50
C VAL A 66 2.49 -5.29 2.19
N ARG A 67 3.54 -5.37 1.37
CA ARG A 67 4.93 -5.27 1.82
C ARG A 67 5.63 -4.18 1.05
N GLY A 68 6.56 -3.51 1.69
CA GLY A 68 7.35 -2.50 1.02
C GLY A 68 8.70 -2.28 1.65
N THR A 69 9.59 -1.68 0.88
CA THR A 69 10.91 -1.25 1.31
C THR A 69 11.13 0.17 0.88
N ILE A 70 11.68 0.98 1.77
CA ILE A 70 12.07 2.36 1.51
C ILE A 70 13.53 2.51 1.90
N HIS A 71 14.33 3.07 0.99
CA HIS A 71 15.73 3.31 1.25
C HIS A 71 16.22 4.62 0.60
N PRO A 72 17.22 5.29 1.18
CA PRO A 72 17.79 6.49 0.61
C PRO A 72 18.74 6.14 -0.55
N GLU A 73 18.47 6.67 -1.72
CA GLU A 73 19.38 6.60 -2.87
C GLU A 73 20.14 7.93 -2.97
N ARG A 74 21.45 7.85 -3.23
CA ARG A 74 22.31 9.03 -3.35
C ARG A 74 23.10 8.99 -4.63
N ARG A 75 23.00 10.05 -5.43
CA ARG A 75 23.82 10.24 -6.64
C ARG A 75 24.42 11.63 -6.62
N GLY A 76 25.72 11.71 -6.33
CA GLY A 76 26.43 12.98 -6.13
C GLY A 76 25.84 13.79 -4.98
N LYS A 77 25.46 15.05 -5.26
CA LYS A 77 24.84 15.95 -4.27
C LYS A 77 23.33 15.73 -4.06
N ARG A 78 22.69 14.90 -4.88
CA ARG A 78 21.23 14.66 -4.81
C ARG A 78 20.95 13.37 -4.05
N SER A 79 19.95 13.44 -3.18
CA SER A 79 19.41 12.28 -2.46
C SER A 79 17.91 12.22 -2.63
N TRP A 80 17.36 11.02 -2.85
CA TRP A 80 15.92 10.78 -2.85
C TRP A 80 15.61 9.50 -2.08
N LEU A 81 14.35 9.34 -1.69
CA LEU A 81 13.86 8.08 -1.16
C LEU A 81 13.37 7.25 -2.32
N LYS A 82 13.91 6.05 -2.45
CA LYS A 82 13.37 5.03 -3.36
C LYS A 82 12.43 4.15 -2.54
N ASN A 83 11.23 3.96 -3.05
CA ASN A 83 10.24 3.05 -2.49
C ASN A 83 10.00 1.90 -3.48
N GLN A 84 9.70 0.74 -2.92
CA GLN A 84 9.17 -0.39 -3.66
C GLN A 84 8.09 -1.02 -2.80
N MET A 85 6.92 -1.26 -3.38
CA MET A 85 5.78 -1.86 -2.70
C MET A 85 5.24 -3.00 -3.54
N GLU A 86 4.87 -4.07 -2.87
CA GLU A 86 4.18 -5.22 -3.41
C GLU A 86 2.84 -5.33 -2.68
N MET A 87 1.77 -5.35 -3.44
CA MET A 87 0.40 -5.55 -2.96
C MET A 87 -0.11 -6.87 -3.54
N LYS A 88 -0.50 -7.79 -2.66
CA LYS A 88 -1.16 -9.04 -3.02
C LYS A 88 -2.57 -8.99 -2.49
N ILE A 89 -3.53 -9.06 -3.39
CA ILE A 89 -4.95 -9.17 -3.04
C ILE A 89 -5.42 -10.52 -3.56
N SER A 90 -6.07 -11.27 -2.68
CA SER A 90 -6.81 -12.47 -3.03
C SER A 90 -8.24 -12.30 -2.54
N PHE A 91 -9.21 -12.78 -3.30
CA PHE A 91 -10.61 -12.76 -2.93
C PHE A 91 -11.25 -14.04 -3.44
N ILE A 92 -12.27 -14.50 -2.72
CA ILE A 92 -13.10 -15.61 -3.16
C ILE A 92 -14.45 -15.02 -3.54
N VAL A 93 -14.84 -15.21 -4.79
CA VAL A 93 -16.11 -14.74 -5.31
C VAL A 93 -17.24 -15.53 -4.64
N SER A 94 -18.20 -14.83 -4.03
CA SER A 94 -19.37 -15.46 -3.41
C SER A 94 -20.16 -16.29 -4.42
N PRO A 95 -20.74 -17.45 -4.04
CA PRO A 95 -21.63 -18.22 -4.91
C PRO A 95 -22.82 -17.42 -5.47
N ALA A 96 -23.26 -16.36 -4.77
CA ALA A 96 -24.31 -15.46 -5.26
C ALA A 96 -23.91 -14.69 -6.54
N MET A 97 -22.62 -14.57 -6.81
CA MET A 97 -22.07 -13.87 -7.98
C MET A 97 -21.95 -14.77 -9.22
N VAL A 98 -22.37 -16.05 -9.15
CA VAL A 98 -22.40 -16.97 -10.30
C VAL A 98 -23.25 -16.42 -11.46
N PHE A 99 -24.22 -15.55 -11.16
CA PHE A 99 -25.07 -14.90 -12.16
C PHE A 99 -24.49 -13.60 -12.73
N VAL A 100 -23.37 -13.11 -12.18
CA VAL A 100 -22.68 -11.92 -12.70
C VAL A 100 -21.72 -12.37 -13.80
N PRO A 101 -21.79 -11.78 -15.01
CA PRO A 101 -20.84 -12.09 -16.06
C PRO A 101 -19.39 -11.88 -15.61
N GLU A 102 -18.50 -12.80 -15.98
CA GLU A 102 -17.09 -12.78 -15.56
C GLU A 102 -16.38 -11.46 -15.87
N HIS A 103 -16.65 -10.85 -17.02
CA HIS A 103 -16.08 -9.56 -17.40
C HIS A 103 -16.48 -8.43 -16.45
N VAL A 104 -17.73 -8.40 -15.96
CA VAL A 104 -18.20 -7.40 -15.00
C VAL A 104 -17.50 -7.57 -13.65
N LEU A 105 -17.33 -8.82 -13.21
CA LEU A 105 -16.56 -9.16 -12.02
C LEU A 105 -15.10 -8.71 -12.16
N GLN A 106 -14.46 -9.00 -13.28
CA GLN A 106 -13.07 -8.63 -13.55
C GLN A 106 -12.89 -7.10 -13.53
N ASP A 107 -13.76 -6.36 -14.21
CA ASP A 107 -13.72 -4.89 -14.24
C ASP A 107 -13.92 -4.31 -12.84
N ALA A 108 -14.85 -4.88 -12.07
CA ALA A 108 -15.10 -4.47 -10.68
C ALA A 108 -13.85 -4.64 -9.80
N LEU A 109 -13.20 -5.79 -9.91
CA LEU A 109 -12.00 -6.09 -9.16
C LEU A 109 -10.86 -5.15 -9.56
N GLU A 110 -10.66 -4.94 -10.85
CA GLU A 110 -9.66 -4.00 -11.35
C GLU A 110 -9.89 -2.59 -10.79
N LEU A 111 -11.14 -2.12 -10.74
CA LEU A 111 -11.48 -0.84 -10.11
C LEU A 111 -11.12 -0.80 -8.62
N VAL A 112 -11.35 -1.87 -7.87
CA VAL A 112 -10.93 -1.96 -6.45
C VAL A 112 -9.41 -1.87 -6.35
N PHE A 113 -8.68 -2.65 -7.14
CA PHE A 113 -7.21 -2.62 -7.19
C PHE A 113 -6.68 -1.22 -7.49
N GLN A 114 -7.19 -0.58 -8.55
CA GLN A 114 -6.77 0.74 -8.98
C GLN A 114 -7.05 1.78 -7.89
N THR A 115 -8.22 1.72 -7.25
CA THR A 115 -8.60 2.64 -6.17
C THR A 115 -7.65 2.48 -4.98
N MET A 116 -7.43 1.25 -4.51
CA MET A 116 -6.52 0.97 -3.39
C MET A 116 -5.09 1.41 -3.68
N TRP A 117 -4.59 1.12 -4.88
CA TRP A 117 -3.25 1.50 -5.31
C TRP A 117 -3.08 3.03 -5.36
N ASN A 118 -4.08 3.74 -5.88
CA ASN A 118 -4.04 5.20 -5.99
C ASN A 118 -4.07 5.88 -4.62
N GLU A 119 -4.94 5.44 -3.71
CA GLU A 119 -4.99 5.99 -2.34
C GLU A 119 -3.67 5.70 -1.60
N MET A 120 -3.16 4.47 -1.69
CA MET A 120 -1.85 4.14 -1.11
C MET A 120 -0.73 5.02 -1.68
N LYS A 121 -0.67 5.20 -2.99
CA LYS A 121 0.35 6.02 -3.64
C LYS A 121 0.29 7.47 -3.17
N LYS A 122 -0.92 8.01 -2.99
CA LYS A 122 -1.16 9.38 -2.51
C LYS A 122 -0.73 9.54 -1.06
N GLU A 123 -1.15 8.63 -0.19
CA GLU A 123 -0.80 8.62 1.23
C GLU A 123 0.72 8.46 1.42
N PHE A 124 1.33 7.50 0.72
CA PHE A 124 2.76 7.23 0.85
C PHE A 124 3.66 8.29 0.23
N HIS A 125 3.36 8.81 -0.96
CA HIS A 125 4.21 9.85 -1.54
C HIS A 125 4.00 11.21 -0.87
N GLY A 126 2.75 11.55 -0.54
CA GLY A 126 2.41 12.84 0.04
C GLY A 126 2.78 12.93 1.51
N LYS A 127 2.17 12.07 2.35
CA LYS A 127 2.28 12.20 3.81
C LYS A 127 3.62 11.74 4.34
N LEU A 128 4.17 10.62 3.85
CA LEU A 128 5.47 10.15 4.36
C LEU A 128 6.60 11.16 4.11
N LEU A 129 6.61 11.81 2.94
CA LEU A 129 7.60 12.84 2.65
C LEU A 129 7.40 14.07 3.54
N ALA A 130 6.15 14.46 3.78
CA ALA A 130 5.82 15.54 4.71
C ALA A 130 6.25 15.20 6.14
N ASP A 131 5.99 13.98 6.62
CA ASP A 131 6.35 13.49 7.94
C ASP A 131 7.87 13.41 8.11
N TYR A 132 8.59 12.91 7.11
CA TYR A 132 10.05 12.88 7.11
C TYR A 132 10.62 14.31 7.17
N ASN A 133 10.07 15.24 6.40
CA ASN A 133 10.48 16.64 6.44
C ASN A 133 10.21 17.28 7.81
N SER A 134 9.07 16.97 8.43
CA SER A 134 8.71 17.41 9.78
C SER A 134 9.68 16.85 10.82
N PHE A 135 9.99 15.56 10.77
CA PHE A 135 10.98 14.90 11.61
C PHE A 135 12.39 15.50 11.45
N LYS A 136 12.82 15.73 10.21
CA LYS A 136 14.11 16.37 9.91
C LYS A 136 14.18 17.77 10.52
N ARG A 137 13.15 18.59 10.31
CA ARG A 137 13.06 19.95 10.89
C ARG A 137 13.11 19.91 12.41
N TYR A 138 12.38 18.99 13.04
CA TYR A 138 12.37 18.80 14.50
C TYR A 138 13.78 18.46 15.04
N ASN A 139 14.45 17.49 14.42
CA ASN A 139 15.79 17.08 14.86
C ASN A 139 16.87 18.11 14.59
N SER A 140 16.79 18.86 13.48
CA SER A 140 17.71 19.98 13.21
C SER A 140 17.56 21.10 14.24
N LYS A 141 16.32 21.41 14.67
CA LYS A 141 16.09 22.37 15.75
C LYS A 141 16.66 21.89 17.08
N LYS A 142 16.45 20.62 17.43
CA LYS A 142 17.00 19.99 18.66
C LYS A 142 18.53 19.99 18.70
N LYS A 143 19.19 19.82 17.54
CA LYS A 143 20.66 19.88 17.43
C LYS A 143 21.25 21.29 17.55
N ASN A 144 20.47 22.33 17.23
CA ASN A 144 20.88 23.73 17.33
C ASN A 144 20.51 24.38 18.68
N SER A 145 19.88 23.62 19.58
CA SER A 145 19.48 24.06 20.93
C SER A 145 20.28 23.36 22.04
N ILE A 146 21.38 22.69 21.66
CA ILE A 146 22.46 22.17 22.50
C ILE A 146 23.74 22.86 22.02
#